data_AF-A0A1J8PKK5-F1
#
_entry.id   AF-A0A1J8PKK5-F1
#
_cell.length_a   1.000
_cell.length_b   1.000
_cell.length_c   1.000
_cell.angle_alpha   90.00
_cell.angle_beta   90.00
_cell.angle_gamma   90.00
#
_symmetry.space_group_name_H-M   'P 1'
#
loop_
_entity.id
_entity.type
_entity.pdbx_description
1 polymer ?
#
loop_
_entity_poly.entity_id
_entity_poly.type
_entity_poly.pdbx_seq_one_letter_code
_entity_poly.pdbx_strand_id
1 'polypeptide(L)'
;MKKNPKSIKEKNSSLALDIQERANRLKFLRKMSHLSMKEFAQHCNLGLTTINYWEQGYSNVTERGAQKVCKAMREEGIECSVIWLMTGYGEPPKVTDSSKLSKLNYKNLESLSRTSINEKKSDYPMENIEIKEELTLFRKNYPEHLIYLIDNESMKPLYSPGDLVAGKKLIGKNMELAHGADCIIELEGKELMVRRVKIGHAANRFDLYVINSDTSLEFPPLRNIKILALAPIIRIWKPIKF
;
A
#
# COMPACT_ATOMS: atom_id res chain seq x y z
N MET A 1 9.66 33.58 -41.01
CA MET A 1 8.53 33.41 -40.06
C MET A 1 9.08 33.26 -38.64
N LYS A 2 9.06 34.32 -37.82
CA LYS A 2 9.55 34.28 -36.43
C LYS A 2 8.48 33.62 -35.55
N LYS A 3 8.81 32.50 -34.89
CA LYS A 3 7.89 31.80 -33.98
C LYS A 3 7.56 32.68 -32.77
N ASN A 4 6.28 32.78 -32.43
CA ASN A 4 5.74 33.66 -31.40
C ASN A 4 6.18 33.19 -29.98
N PRO A 5 6.86 34.03 -29.17
CA PRO A 5 7.47 33.62 -27.90
C PRO A 5 6.49 33.09 -26.83
N LYS A 6 5.20 33.48 -26.86
CA LYS A 6 4.17 32.92 -25.96
C LYS A 6 3.88 31.43 -26.24
N SER A 7 3.79 31.05 -27.51
CA SER A 7 3.56 29.66 -27.95
C SER A 7 4.72 28.73 -27.57
N ILE A 8 5.94 29.25 -27.49
CA ILE A 8 7.13 28.49 -27.08
C ILE A 8 7.12 28.24 -25.56
N LYS A 9 6.72 29.23 -24.76
CA LYS A 9 6.61 29.09 -23.29
C LYS A 9 5.55 28.06 -22.86
N GLU A 10 4.37 28.09 -23.47
CA GLU A 10 3.28 27.14 -23.18
C GLU A 10 3.59 25.71 -23.62
N LYS A 11 4.26 25.53 -24.77
CA LYS A 11 4.73 24.21 -25.20
C LYS A 11 5.78 23.65 -24.25
N ASN A 12 6.71 24.47 -23.77
CA ASN A 12 7.76 24.04 -22.84
C ASN A 12 7.20 23.66 -21.46
N SER A 13 6.16 24.34 -20.97
CA SER A 13 5.50 23.96 -19.71
C SER A 13 4.70 22.66 -19.83
N SER A 14 3.98 22.46 -20.95
CA SER A 14 3.23 21.21 -21.19
C SER A 14 4.14 19.98 -21.34
N LEU A 15 5.30 20.15 -21.99
CA LEU A 15 6.28 19.08 -22.16
C LEU A 15 6.95 18.70 -20.83
N ALA A 16 7.23 19.68 -19.95
CA ALA A 16 7.78 19.43 -18.63
C ALA A 16 6.80 18.65 -17.73
N LEU A 17 5.50 18.96 -17.81
CA LEU A 17 4.46 18.22 -17.11
C LEU A 17 4.37 16.75 -17.59
N ASP A 18 4.39 16.51 -18.90
CA ASP A 18 4.36 15.15 -19.48
C ASP A 18 5.60 14.32 -19.09
N ILE A 19 6.78 14.92 -19.06
CA ILE A 19 8.01 14.25 -18.57
C ILE A 19 7.86 13.85 -17.09
N GLN A 20 7.33 14.75 -16.25
CA GLN A 20 7.15 14.49 -14.83
C GLN A 20 6.11 13.40 -14.57
N GLU A 21 5.03 13.36 -15.35
CA GLU A 21 4.01 12.31 -15.24
C GLU A 21 4.57 10.93 -15.63
N ARG A 22 5.38 10.86 -16.69
CA ARG A 22 6.07 9.62 -17.09
C ARG A 22 7.08 9.16 -16.04
N ALA A 23 7.83 10.11 -15.46
CA ALA A 23 8.75 9.85 -14.36
C ALA A 23 8.03 9.21 -13.17
N ASN A 24 6.87 9.75 -12.80
CA ASN A 24 6.04 9.24 -11.71
C ASN A 24 5.50 7.83 -12.03
N ARG A 25 5.04 7.57 -13.25
CA ARG A 25 4.58 6.24 -13.68
C ARG A 25 5.69 5.18 -13.66
N LEU A 26 6.90 5.54 -14.10
CA LEU A 26 8.06 4.65 -14.02
C LEU A 26 8.43 4.33 -12.57
N LYS A 27 8.50 5.36 -11.72
CA LYS A 27 8.77 5.22 -10.29
C LYS A 27 7.71 4.36 -9.59
N PHE A 28 6.45 4.50 -9.99
CA PHE A 28 5.34 3.67 -9.52
C PHE A 28 5.59 2.20 -9.85
N LEU A 29 5.93 1.86 -11.10
CA LEU A 29 6.23 0.48 -11.51
C LEU A 29 7.41 -0.13 -10.75
N ARG A 30 8.50 0.61 -10.58
CA ARG A 30 9.65 0.12 -9.80
C ARG A 30 9.27 -0.19 -8.36
N LYS A 31 8.51 0.71 -7.72
CA LYS A 31 8.04 0.48 -6.36
C LYS A 31 7.13 -0.76 -6.27
N MET A 32 6.31 -0.99 -7.29
CA MET A 32 5.46 -2.17 -7.42
C MET A 32 6.22 -3.49 -7.53
N SER A 33 7.42 -3.47 -8.12
CA SER A 33 8.30 -4.65 -8.13
C SER A 33 9.16 -4.78 -6.86
N HIS A 34 9.06 -3.84 -5.93
CA HIS A 34 9.87 -3.73 -4.71
C HIS A 34 11.40 -3.67 -4.92
N LEU A 35 11.85 -3.47 -6.17
CA LEU A 35 13.27 -3.40 -6.50
C LEU A 35 13.84 -2.02 -6.11
N SER A 36 15.07 -2.01 -5.59
CA SER A 36 15.83 -0.76 -5.50
C SER A 36 16.07 -0.23 -6.90
N MET A 37 16.41 1.06 -7.02
CA MET A 37 16.72 1.68 -8.31
C MET A 37 17.83 0.95 -9.06
N LYS A 38 18.84 0.44 -8.34
CA LYS A 38 19.95 -0.35 -8.90
C LYS A 38 19.47 -1.69 -9.45
N GLU A 39 18.70 -2.44 -8.67
CA GLU A 39 18.22 -3.76 -9.08
C GLU A 39 17.19 -3.65 -10.20
N PHE A 40 16.31 -2.64 -10.15
CA PHE A 40 15.35 -2.37 -11.21
C PHE A 40 16.03 -2.03 -12.52
N ALA A 41 17.11 -1.21 -12.49
CA ALA A 41 17.90 -0.92 -13.66
C ALA A 41 18.54 -2.18 -14.25
N GLN A 42 19.13 -3.03 -13.40
CA GLN A 42 19.70 -4.32 -13.80
C GLN A 42 18.63 -5.23 -14.41
N HIS A 43 17.47 -5.35 -13.77
CA HIS A 43 16.36 -6.20 -14.20
C HIS A 43 15.78 -5.74 -15.55
N CYS A 44 15.65 -4.42 -15.74
CA CYS A 44 15.22 -3.86 -17.03
C CYS A 44 16.33 -3.85 -18.09
N ASN A 45 17.56 -4.28 -17.77
CA ASN A 45 18.75 -4.17 -18.61
C ASN A 45 18.94 -2.73 -19.15
N LEU A 46 18.98 -1.80 -18.19
CA LEU A 46 19.15 -0.35 -18.37
C LEU A 46 20.24 0.17 -17.41
N GLY A 47 20.82 1.32 -17.73
CA GLY A 47 21.79 1.98 -16.85
C GLY A 47 21.13 2.56 -15.61
N LEU A 48 21.80 2.46 -14.45
CA LEU A 48 21.33 3.08 -13.20
C LEU A 48 21.09 4.59 -13.35
N THR A 49 22.02 5.28 -14.01
CA THR A 49 21.91 6.72 -14.30
C THR A 49 20.68 7.02 -15.17
N THR A 50 20.36 6.15 -16.13
CA THR A 50 19.18 6.29 -17.00
C THR A 50 17.89 6.22 -16.19
N ILE A 51 17.73 5.20 -15.34
CA ILE A 51 16.55 5.09 -14.47
C ILE A 51 16.45 6.28 -13.52
N ASN A 52 17.57 6.69 -12.90
CA ASN A 52 17.59 7.85 -12.01
C ASN A 52 17.13 9.11 -12.74
N TYR A 53 17.67 9.39 -13.92
CA TYR A 53 17.31 10.60 -14.69
C TYR A 53 15.86 10.55 -15.18
N TRP A 54 15.33 9.37 -15.50
CA TRP A 54 13.91 9.21 -15.85
C TRP A 54 13.00 9.40 -14.64
N GLU A 55 13.29 8.81 -13.48
CA GLU A 55 12.45 8.94 -12.28
C GLU A 55 12.48 10.35 -11.66
N GLN A 56 13.55 11.12 -11.88
CA GLN A 56 13.65 12.52 -11.45
C GLN A 56 13.05 13.49 -12.47
N GLY A 57 12.60 13.02 -13.63
CA GLY A 57 12.09 13.89 -14.71
C GLY A 57 13.16 14.71 -15.42
N TYR A 58 14.44 14.40 -15.25
CA TYR A 58 15.55 15.08 -15.94
C TYR A 58 15.64 14.70 -17.43
N SER A 59 15.09 13.54 -17.81
CA SER A 59 14.99 13.13 -19.20
C SER A 59 13.75 12.28 -19.43
N ASN A 60 13.29 12.21 -20.68
CA ASN A 60 12.06 11.51 -21.02
C ASN A 60 12.29 10.00 -21.18
N VAL A 61 11.32 9.20 -20.73
CA VAL A 61 11.28 7.75 -20.98
C VAL A 61 11.08 7.53 -22.48
N THR A 62 11.97 6.75 -23.08
CA THR A 62 11.87 6.39 -24.50
C THR A 62 10.93 5.19 -24.66
N GLU A 63 10.27 5.06 -25.81
CA GLU A 63 9.39 3.93 -26.09
C GLU A 63 10.12 2.58 -26.00
N ARG A 64 11.36 2.51 -26.51
CA ARG A 64 12.23 1.33 -26.36
C ARG A 64 12.57 1.03 -24.90
N GLY A 65 12.77 2.07 -24.10
CA GLY A 65 12.95 1.96 -22.64
C GLY A 65 11.70 1.41 -21.96
N ALA A 66 10.53 1.94 -22.30
CA ALA A 66 9.25 1.50 -21.79
C ALA A 66 8.97 0.02 -22.13
N GLN A 67 9.29 -0.42 -23.35
CA GLN A 67 9.17 -1.84 -23.73
C GLN A 67 10.04 -2.76 -22.87
N LYS A 68 11.28 -2.36 -22.57
CA LYS A 68 12.17 -3.11 -21.66
C LYS A 68 11.60 -3.19 -20.25
N VAL A 69 11.09 -2.06 -19.73
CA VAL A 69 10.45 -2.00 -18.42
C VAL A 69 9.24 -2.92 -18.37
N CYS A 70 8.29 -2.81 -19.30
CA CYS A 70 7.08 -3.65 -19.32
C CYS A 70 7.42 -5.14 -19.45
N LYS A 71 8.46 -5.50 -20.21
CA LYS A 71 8.94 -6.89 -20.30
C LYS A 71 9.45 -7.38 -18.94
N ALA A 72 10.33 -6.62 -18.30
CA ALA A 72 10.89 -6.97 -16.99
C ALA A 72 9.82 -7.05 -15.89
N MET A 73 8.81 -6.17 -15.93
CA MET A 73 7.67 -6.21 -15.01
C MET A 73 6.80 -7.44 -15.21
N ARG A 74 6.61 -7.89 -16.46
CA ARG A 74 5.88 -9.14 -16.72
C ARG A 74 6.58 -10.36 -16.11
N GLU A 75 7.92 -10.37 -16.12
CA GLU A 75 8.73 -11.41 -15.47
C GLU A 75 8.57 -11.39 -13.95
N GLU A 76 8.36 -10.21 -13.36
CA GLU A 76 8.00 -9.99 -11.95
C GLU A 76 6.51 -10.25 -11.63
N GLY A 77 5.73 -10.78 -12.59
CA GLY A 77 4.30 -11.04 -12.40
C GLY A 77 3.43 -9.78 -12.33
N ILE A 78 3.93 -8.66 -12.85
CA ILE A 78 3.24 -7.38 -12.98
C ILE A 78 2.90 -7.14 -14.45
N GLU A 79 1.62 -7.12 -14.78
CA GLU A 79 1.18 -6.78 -16.13
C GLU A 79 1.09 -5.26 -16.28
N CYS A 80 1.77 -4.71 -17.30
CA CYS A 80 1.80 -3.29 -17.61
C CYS A 80 1.92 -3.08 -19.13
N SER A 81 1.19 -2.10 -19.66
CA SER A 81 1.28 -1.72 -21.08
C SER A 81 2.22 -0.53 -21.30
N VAL A 82 2.89 -0.52 -22.45
CA VAL A 82 3.73 0.61 -22.88
C VAL A 82 2.90 1.88 -23.02
N ILE A 83 1.66 1.76 -23.52
CA ILE A 83 0.73 2.87 -23.69
C ILE A 83 0.45 3.53 -22.34
N TRP A 84 0.13 2.75 -21.30
CA TRP A 84 -0.08 3.30 -19.97
C TRP A 84 1.18 3.97 -19.41
N LEU A 85 2.35 3.33 -19.52
CA LEU A 85 3.59 3.90 -19.00
C LEU A 85 3.94 5.23 -19.69
N MET A 86 3.75 5.30 -21.00
CA MET A 86 4.12 6.48 -21.80
C MET A 86 3.09 7.60 -21.68
N THR A 87 1.79 7.28 -21.61
CA THR A 87 0.72 8.28 -21.79
C THR A 87 -0.26 8.37 -20.62
N GLY A 88 -0.27 7.39 -19.72
CA GLY A 88 -1.26 7.27 -18.64
C GLY A 88 -2.62 6.70 -19.08
N TYR A 89 -2.84 6.50 -20.38
CA TYR A 89 -4.08 5.92 -20.90
C TYR A 89 -4.04 4.38 -20.93
N GLY A 90 -5.20 3.75 -20.73
CA GLY A 90 -5.36 2.30 -20.67
C GLY A 90 -5.32 1.76 -19.25
N GLU A 91 -5.22 0.44 -19.10
CA GLU A 91 -5.22 -0.20 -17.78
C GLU A 91 -3.92 0.12 -17.01
N PRO A 92 -4.04 0.57 -15.74
CA PRO A 92 -2.90 0.69 -14.85
C PRO A 92 -2.31 -0.69 -14.55
N PRO A 93 -1.03 -0.75 -14.16
CA PRO A 93 -0.36 -2.02 -13.95
C PRO A 93 -0.98 -2.78 -12.79
N LYS A 94 -1.04 -4.11 -12.93
CA LYS A 94 -1.68 -5.01 -11.96
C LYS A 94 -0.79 -6.22 -11.69
N VAL A 95 -0.78 -6.68 -10.43
CA VAL A 95 -0.08 -7.92 -10.07
C VAL A 95 -0.93 -9.11 -10.51
N THR A 96 -0.50 -9.80 -11.55
CA THR A 96 -1.15 -11.00 -12.07
C THR A 96 -0.64 -12.26 -11.38
N ASP A 97 0.61 -12.26 -10.92
CA ASP A 97 1.22 -13.41 -10.28
C ASP A 97 2.21 -12.99 -9.19
N SER A 98 1.70 -12.91 -7.95
CA SER A 98 2.50 -12.48 -6.80
C SER A 98 3.62 -13.45 -6.44
N SER A 99 3.57 -14.71 -6.89
CA SER A 99 4.63 -15.69 -6.60
C SER A 99 5.97 -15.35 -7.29
N LYS A 100 5.94 -14.52 -8.33
CA LYS A 100 7.09 -14.16 -9.16
C LYS A 100 7.81 -12.88 -8.73
N LEU A 101 7.28 -12.17 -7.73
CA LEU A 101 7.91 -10.95 -7.22
C LEU A 101 9.22 -11.31 -6.51
N SER A 102 10.35 -11.01 -7.15
CA SER A 102 11.70 -11.40 -6.73
C SER A 102 12.08 -10.92 -5.31
N LYS A 103 11.37 -9.91 -4.81
CA LYS A 103 11.54 -9.34 -3.47
C LYS A 103 10.37 -9.49 -2.52
N LEU A 104 9.36 -10.29 -2.84
CA LEU A 104 8.46 -10.82 -1.80
C LEU A 104 9.20 -11.88 -0.98
N ASN A 105 10.24 -11.44 -0.28
CA ASN A 105 10.89 -12.20 0.76
C ASN A 105 10.10 -11.93 2.04
N TYR A 106 9.16 -12.83 2.36
CA TYR A 106 8.38 -12.81 3.61
C TYR A 106 9.26 -12.62 4.87
N LYS A 107 10.58 -12.87 4.79
CA LYS A 107 11.55 -12.55 5.84
C LYS A 107 11.66 -11.07 6.22
N ASN A 108 11.41 -10.12 5.30
CA ASN A 108 11.42 -8.69 5.68
C ASN A 108 10.14 -8.27 6.40
N LEU A 109 9.04 -9.03 6.27
CA LEU A 109 7.86 -8.85 7.11
C LEU A 109 8.19 -9.17 8.57
N GLU A 110 9.03 -10.19 8.83
CA GLU A 110 9.52 -10.49 10.19
C GLU A 110 10.39 -9.36 10.78
N SER A 111 11.14 -8.62 9.97
CA SER A 111 11.93 -7.50 10.49
C SER A 111 11.08 -6.27 10.84
N LEU A 112 9.93 -6.11 10.19
CA LEU A 112 8.93 -5.10 10.55
C LEU A 112 8.12 -5.54 11.78
N SER A 113 7.85 -6.85 11.95
CA SER A 113 7.16 -7.39 13.13
C SER A 113 8.03 -7.43 14.40
N ARG A 114 9.37 -7.47 14.26
CA ARG A 114 10.31 -7.34 15.40
C ARG A 114 10.37 -5.96 16.02
N THR A 115 9.78 -4.94 15.38
CA THR A 115 9.46 -3.70 16.10
C THR A 115 8.14 -3.93 16.82
N SER A 116 8.15 -4.91 17.72
CA SER A 116 7.03 -5.24 18.58
C SER A 116 6.50 -3.96 19.20
N ILE A 117 5.17 -3.91 19.21
CA ILE A 117 4.30 -3.07 20.01
C ILE A 117 4.80 -3.11 21.47
N ASN A 118 5.77 -2.27 21.77
CA ASN A 118 6.16 -1.88 23.11
C ASN A 118 6.45 -0.38 23.02
N GLU A 119 5.48 0.39 23.46
CA GLU A 119 5.66 1.76 23.95
C GLU A 119 6.34 2.77 23.01
N LYS A 120 6.10 2.72 21.70
CA LYS A 120 6.12 4.00 20.96
C LYS A 120 4.85 4.74 21.32
N LYS A 121 4.96 5.68 22.28
CA LYS A 121 4.06 6.84 22.36
C LYS A 121 3.83 7.30 20.92
N SER A 122 2.61 7.19 20.43
CA SER A 122 2.25 7.81 19.16
C SER A 122 2.54 9.31 19.31
N ASP A 123 3.21 9.92 18.33
CA ASP A 123 3.41 11.37 18.25
C ASP A 123 2.08 12.15 18.11
N TYR A 124 0.95 11.46 18.03
CA TYR A 124 -0.37 12.05 18.15
C TYR A 124 -0.70 12.34 19.63
N PRO A 125 -0.94 13.59 20.01
CA PRO A 125 -1.34 13.95 21.37
C PRO A 125 -2.68 13.30 21.70
N MET A 126 -2.64 12.24 22.52
CA MET A 126 -3.81 11.60 23.10
C MET A 126 -4.34 12.48 24.26
N GLU A 127 -4.73 13.72 23.93
CA GLU A 127 -5.27 14.71 24.88
C GLU A 127 -6.81 14.67 24.98
N ASN A 128 -7.48 13.77 24.24
CA ASN A 128 -8.93 13.59 24.32
C ASN A 128 -9.32 12.78 25.57
N ILE A 129 -9.52 13.46 26.70
CA ILE A 129 -9.98 12.87 27.97
C ILE A 129 -11.28 12.07 27.77
N GLU A 130 -12.22 12.61 26.99
CA GLU A 130 -13.52 11.97 26.70
C GLU A 130 -13.38 10.59 26.04
N ILE A 131 -12.48 10.47 25.05
CA ILE A 131 -12.22 9.19 24.37
C ILE A 131 -11.60 8.18 25.36
N LYS A 132 -10.75 8.62 26.30
CA LYS A 132 -10.17 7.71 27.30
C LYS A 132 -11.23 7.15 28.24
N GLU A 133 -12.17 7.98 28.69
CA GLU A 133 -13.28 7.56 29.54
C GLU A 133 -14.20 6.59 28.80
N GLU A 134 -14.55 6.90 27.56
CA GLU A 134 -15.38 6.03 26.72
C GLU A 134 -14.69 4.67 26.46
N LEU A 135 -13.40 4.68 26.14
CA LEU A 135 -12.62 3.45 25.98
C LEU A 135 -12.57 2.63 27.26
N THR A 136 -12.47 3.28 28.43
CA THR A 136 -12.46 2.59 29.72
C THR A 136 -13.79 1.87 29.95
N LEU A 137 -14.91 2.55 29.69
CA LEU A 137 -16.24 1.97 29.78
C LEU A 137 -16.44 0.84 28.76
N PHE A 138 -15.99 1.06 27.52
CA PHE A 138 -16.11 0.08 26.43
C PHE A 138 -15.36 -1.21 26.76
N ARG A 139 -14.10 -1.12 27.22
CA ARG A 139 -13.29 -2.28 27.63
C ARG A 139 -13.94 -3.05 28.78
N LYS A 140 -14.54 -2.33 29.74
CA LYS A 140 -15.24 -2.95 30.86
C LYS A 140 -16.47 -3.76 30.41
N ASN A 141 -17.25 -3.22 29.47
CA ASN A 141 -18.47 -3.86 28.99
C ASN A 141 -18.21 -4.95 27.94
N TYR A 142 -17.11 -4.84 27.19
CA TYR A 142 -16.82 -5.68 26.03
C TYR A 142 -15.36 -6.18 26.05
N PRO A 143 -14.96 -7.02 27.02
CA PRO A 143 -13.58 -7.46 27.20
C PRO A 143 -13.02 -8.29 26.03
N GLU A 144 -13.91 -8.96 25.29
CA GLU A 144 -13.56 -9.78 24.12
C GLU A 144 -13.36 -8.96 22.83
N HIS A 145 -13.47 -7.62 22.88
CA HIS A 145 -13.27 -6.78 21.71
C HIS A 145 -11.80 -6.42 21.54
N LEU A 146 -11.32 -6.47 20.29
CA LEU A 146 -10.03 -5.91 19.93
C LEU A 146 -10.18 -4.41 19.71
N ILE A 147 -9.17 -3.66 20.13
CA ILE A 147 -9.05 -2.21 19.93
C ILE A 147 -7.70 -1.96 19.29
N TYR A 148 -7.66 -1.11 18.26
CA TYR A 148 -6.43 -0.77 17.54
C TYR A 148 -6.39 0.71 17.20
N LEU A 149 -5.22 1.34 17.34
CA LEU A 149 -4.95 2.71 16.90
C LEU A 149 -4.39 2.64 15.48
N ILE A 150 -5.07 3.24 14.52
CA ILE A 150 -4.58 3.36 13.16
C ILE A 150 -3.36 4.30 13.18
N ASP A 151 -2.20 3.79 12.77
CA ASP A 151 -0.92 4.50 12.81
C ASP A 151 -0.37 4.85 11.42
N ASN A 152 -1.04 4.41 10.36
CA ASN A 152 -0.59 4.58 8.99
C ASN A 152 -1.75 4.78 8.01
N GLU A 153 -1.39 5.08 6.77
CA GLU A 153 -2.30 5.57 5.74
C GLU A 153 -3.02 4.43 4.97
N SER A 154 -2.74 3.16 5.29
CA SER A 154 -3.20 2.00 4.53
C SER A 154 -4.71 1.85 4.41
N MET A 155 -5.47 2.41 5.34
CA MET A 155 -6.92 2.23 5.44
C MET A 155 -7.71 3.51 5.11
N LYS A 156 -7.06 4.50 4.50
CA LYS A 156 -7.77 5.62 3.88
C LYS A 156 -8.62 5.17 2.69
N PRO A 157 -9.72 5.88 2.37
CA PRO A 157 -10.18 7.12 3.00
C PRO A 157 -11.04 6.90 4.26
N LEU A 158 -11.43 5.66 4.56
CA LEU A 158 -12.40 5.38 5.63
C LEU A 158 -11.81 5.56 7.03
N TYR A 159 -10.56 5.14 7.19
CA TYR A 159 -9.82 5.20 8.45
C TYR A 159 -8.55 6.02 8.24
N SER A 160 -8.32 6.98 9.12
CA SER A 160 -7.13 7.84 9.09
C SER A 160 -6.19 7.52 10.24
N PRO A 161 -4.88 7.80 10.11
CA PRO A 161 -4.00 7.80 11.27
C PRO A 161 -4.56 8.65 12.41
N GLY A 162 -4.46 8.10 13.61
CA GLY A 162 -5.04 8.65 14.84
C GLY A 162 -6.42 8.08 15.17
N ASP A 163 -7.15 7.49 14.22
CA ASP A 163 -8.45 6.86 14.50
C ASP A 163 -8.25 5.63 15.40
N LEU A 164 -9.09 5.48 16.41
CA LEU A 164 -9.19 4.25 17.21
C LEU A 164 -10.35 3.42 16.67
N VAL A 165 -10.12 2.14 16.43
CA VAL A 165 -11.13 1.22 15.93
C VAL A 165 -11.34 0.06 16.88
N ALA A 166 -12.55 -0.48 16.95
CA ALA A 166 -12.84 -1.68 17.73
C ALA A 166 -13.82 -2.64 17.06
N GLY A 167 -13.67 -3.91 17.40
CA GLY A 167 -14.45 -5.02 16.86
C GLY A 167 -14.56 -6.19 17.82
N LYS A 168 -15.62 -7.00 17.70
CA LYS A 168 -15.75 -8.25 18.45
C LYS A 168 -14.79 -9.29 17.89
N LYS A 169 -13.96 -9.89 18.74
CA LYS A 169 -13.02 -10.95 18.33
C LYS A 169 -13.79 -12.19 17.84
N LEU A 170 -13.42 -12.66 16.66
CA LEU A 170 -13.87 -13.89 16.03
C LEU A 170 -12.69 -14.85 15.92
N ILE A 171 -12.94 -16.12 16.22
CA ILE A 171 -11.96 -17.21 16.20
C ILE A 171 -12.54 -18.43 15.49
N GLY A 172 -11.66 -19.29 14.98
CA GLY A 172 -12.04 -20.53 14.30
C GLY A 172 -12.97 -20.28 13.11
N LYS A 173 -14.00 -21.13 12.95
CA LYS A 173 -14.93 -21.07 11.80
C LYS A 173 -15.71 -19.75 11.71
N ASN A 174 -15.91 -19.04 12.82
CA ASN A 174 -16.65 -17.77 12.82
C ASN A 174 -15.91 -16.64 12.08
N MET A 175 -14.60 -16.78 11.84
CA MET A 175 -13.82 -15.79 11.08
C MET A 175 -14.30 -15.66 9.63
N GLU A 176 -14.94 -16.68 9.06
CA GLU A 176 -15.49 -16.64 7.70
C GLU A 176 -16.64 -15.62 7.55
N LEU A 177 -17.31 -15.28 8.65
CA LEU A 177 -18.35 -14.24 8.67
C LEU A 177 -17.81 -12.84 8.35
N ALA A 178 -16.50 -12.64 8.43
CA ALA A 178 -15.85 -11.36 8.15
C ALA A 178 -15.47 -11.16 6.67
N HIS A 179 -15.95 -12.03 5.77
CA HIS A 179 -15.69 -11.87 4.33
C HIS A 179 -16.11 -10.50 3.82
N GLY A 180 -15.16 -9.78 3.23
CA GLY A 180 -15.36 -8.42 2.68
C GLY A 180 -15.31 -7.31 3.73
N ALA A 181 -15.23 -7.62 5.02
CA ALA A 181 -15.22 -6.62 6.09
C ALA A 181 -13.81 -6.07 6.36
N ASP A 182 -13.76 -4.81 6.79
CA ASP A 182 -12.55 -4.20 7.33
C ASP A 182 -12.37 -4.65 8.78
N CYS A 183 -11.23 -5.28 9.08
CA CYS A 183 -11.02 -5.99 10.34
C CYS A 183 -9.71 -5.58 11.00
N ILE A 184 -9.72 -5.60 12.34
CA ILE A 184 -8.50 -5.74 13.14
C ILE A 184 -8.10 -7.21 13.11
N ILE A 185 -6.87 -7.51 12.72
CA ILE A 185 -6.38 -8.87 12.48
C ILE A 185 -5.24 -9.16 13.43
N GLU A 186 -5.32 -10.30 14.11
CA GLU A 186 -4.28 -10.82 14.99
C GLU A 186 -3.54 -11.98 14.29
N LEU A 187 -2.27 -11.75 13.97
CA LEU A 187 -1.40 -12.73 13.29
C LEU A 187 -0.66 -13.64 14.28
N GLU A 188 -0.04 -14.69 13.75
CA GLU A 188 0.89 -15.53 14.53
C GLU A 188 2.03 -14.66 15.09
N GLY A 189 2.13 -14.57 16.42
CA GLY A 189 3.02 -13.62 17.11
C GLY A 189 2.30 -12.49 17.86
N LYS A 190 0.96 -12.45 17.85
CA LYS A 190 0.12 -11.42 18.48
C LYS A 190 0.29 -10.01 17.90
N GLU A 191 0.83 -9.92 16.69
CA GLU A 191 0.87 -8.67 15.94
C GLU A 191 -0.54 -8.31 15.47
N LEU A 192 -0.90 -7.03 15.63
CA LEU A 192 -2.18 -6.48 15.20
C LEU A 192 -2.00 -5.58 13.98
N MET A 193 -2.91 -5.71 13.01
CA MET A 193 -2.99 -4.82 11.86
C MET A 193 -4.43 -4.63 11.42
N VAL A 194 -4.70 -3.63 10.58
CA VAL A 194 -6.04 -3.42 10.00
C VAL A 194 -6.00 -3.60 8.49
N ARG A 195 -6.85 -4.51 7.99
CA ARG A 195 -7.00 -4.81 6.56
C ARG A 195 -8.43 -5.23 6.24
N ARG A 196 -8.82 -5.11 4.98
CA ARG A 196 -10.00 -5.78 4.44
C ARG A 196 -9.73 -7.26 4.28
N VAL A 197 -10.63 -8.09 4.78
CA VAL A 197 -10.48 -9.55 4.75
C VAL A 197 -11.26 -10.14 3.58
N LYS A 198 -10.64 -11.08 2.87
CA LYS A 198 -11.32 -11.96 1.92
C LYS A 198 -10.99 -13.40 2.27
N ILE A 199 -11.97 -14.28 2.16
CA ILE A 199 -11.72 -15.72 2.32
C ILE A 199 -10.84 -16.18 1.16
N GLY A 200 -9.72 -16.83 1.49
CA GLY A 200 -8.78 -17.38 0.52
C GLY A 200 -9.30 -18.70 -0.08
N HIS A 201 -8.58 -19.22 -1.07
CA HIS A 201 -8.98 -20.43 -1.78
C HIS A 201 -8.78 -21.73 -0.97
N ALA A 202 -7.90 -21.70 0.04
CA ALA A 202 -7.64 -22.83 0.92
C ALA A 202 -8.40 -22.69 2.24
N ALA A 203 -8.80 -23.81 2.83
CA ALA A 203 -9.53 -23.82 4.10
C ALA A 203 -8.74 -23.09 5.20
N ASN A 204 -9.43 -22.22 5.94
CA ASN A 204 -8.88 -21.42 7.04
C ASN A 204 -7.68 -20.52 6.63
N ARG A 205 -7.69 -20.03 5.39
CA ARG A 205 -6.71 -19.08 4.85
C ARG A 205 -7.43 -17.84 4.34
N PHE A 206 -6.77 -16.69 4.49
CA PHE A 206 -7.37 -15.40 4.19
C PHE A 206 -6.43 -14.55 3.35
N ASP A 207 -7.03 -13.72 2.51
CA ASP A 207 -6.35 -12.65 1.80
C ASP A 207 -6.69 -11.31 2.48
N LEU A 208 -5.66 -10.49 2.71
CA LEU A 208 -5.74 -9.23 3.44
C LEU A 208 -5.36 -8.09 2.51
N TYR A 209 -6.24 -7.11 2.38
CA TYR A 209 -6.07 -5.98 1.46
C TYR A 209 -6.06 -4.66 2.21
N VAL A 210 -5.30 -3.72 1.70
CA VAL A 210 -5.49 -2.31 2.04
C VAL A 210 -6.60 -1.71 1.20
N ILE A 211 -7.27 -0.70 1.73
CA ILE A 211 -8.31 0.02 0.99
C ILE A 211 -7.80 1.35 0.43
N ASN A 212 -6.64 1.82 0.88
CA ASN A 212 -5.97 2.96 0.28
C ASN A 212 -5.12 2.51 -0.93
N SER A 213 -5.62 2.78 -2.13
CA SER A 213 -4.94 2.49 -3.40
C SER A 213 -3.55 3.13 -3.49
N ASP A 214 -3.37 4.32 -2.93
CA ASP A 214 -2.12 5.09 -3.07
C ASP A 214 -0.98 4.48 -2.27
N THR A 215 -1.32 3.66 -1.26
CA THR A 215 -0.36 3.01 -0.36
C THR A 215 -0.30 1.51 -0.54
N SER A 216 -1.03 0.95 -1.51
CA SER A 216 -1.01 -0.49 -1.83
C SER A 216 0.38 -1.02 -2.18
N LEU A 217 1.30 -0.13 -2.57
CA LEU A 217 2.70 -0.45 -2.81
C LEU A 217 3.54 -0.57 -1.53
N GLU A 218 3.27 0.28 -0.53
CA GLU A 218 3.92 0.24 0.78
C GLU A 218 3.35 -0.88 1.65
N PHE A 219 2.06 -1.15 1.46
CA PHE A 219 1.28 -2.12 2.20
C PHE A 219 0.63 -3.13 1.23
N PRO A 220 1.42 -4.06 0.68
CA PRO A 220 0.92 -5.00 -0.31
C PRO A 220 -0.16 -5.92 0.26
N PRO A 221 -1.10 -6.38 -0.58
CA PRO A 221 -2.05 -7.42 -0.18
C PRO A 221 -1.32 -8.68 0.27
N LEU A 222 -1.69 -9.20 1.44
CA LEU A 222 -1.13 -10.44 1.96
C LEU A 222 -2.06 -11.59 1.58
N ARG A 223 -1.58 -12.57 0.83
CA ARG A 223 -2.41 -13.68 0.33
C ARG A 223 -2.15 -14.97 1.08
N ASN A 224 -3.20 -15.78 1.21
CA ASN A 224 -3.16 -17.12 1.77
C ASN A 224 -2.54 -17.19 3.19
N ILE A 225 -2.80 -16.17 4.00
CA ILE A 225 -2.24 -16.03 5.35
C ILE A 225 -3.09 -16.79 6.36
N LYS A 226 -2.43 -17.36 7.38
CA LYS A 226 -3.07 -17.93 8.55
C LYS A 226 -3.23 -16.84 9.61
N ILE A 227 -4.44 -16.72 10.16
CA ILE A 227 -4.83 -15.69 11.12
C ILE A 227 -5.21 -16.39 12.43
N LEU A 228 -4.84 -15.82 13.57
CA LEU A 228 -5.24 -16.35 14.89
C LEU A 228 -6.66 -15.92 15.25
N ALA A 229 -6.95 -14.64 15.03
CA ALA A 229 -8.27 -14.06 15.23
C ALA A 229 -8.43 -12.81 14.37
N LEU A 230 -9.67 -12.41 14.15
CA LEU A 230 -9.99 -11.13 13.54
C LEU A 230 -11.19 -10.49 14.23
N ALA A 231 -11.35 -9.20 14.06
CA ALA A 231 -12.46 -8.45 14.63
C ALA A 231 -12.97 -7.45 13.60
N PRO A 232 -14.14 -7.69 12.98
CA PRO A 232 -14.78 -6.72 12.10
C PRO A 232 -14.96 -5.39 12.82
N ILE A 233 -14.56 -4.30 12.18
CA ILE A 233 -14.65 -2.96 12.78
C ILE A 233 -16.13 -2.56 12.86
N ILE A 234 -16.60 -2.32 14.09
CA ILE A 234 -17.97 -1.88 14.37
C ILE A 234 -18.03 -0.54 15.11
N ARG A 235 -16.89 -0.07 15.63
CA ARG A 235 -16.74 1.23 16.32
C ARG A 235 -15.49 1.94 15.83
N ILE A 236 -15.60 3.27 15.74
CA ILE A 236 -14.52 4.17 15.38
C ILE A 236 -14.62 5.39 16.29
N TRP A 237 -13.53 5.73 16.97
CA TRP A 237 -13.37 7.01 17.66
C TRP A 237 -12.37 7.85 16.87
N LYS A 238 -12.80 9.05 16.48
CA LYS A 238 -11.94 10.01 15.79
C LYS A 238 -11.46 11.03 16.81
N PRO A 239 -10.15 11.17 17.04
CA PRO A 239 -9.65 12.22 17.92
C PRO A 239 -10.07 13.58 17.38
N ILE A 240 -10.48 14.48 18.29
CA ILE A 240 -10.76 15.87 17.94
C ILE A 240 -9.46 16.47 17.39
N LYS A 241 -9.54 17.07 16.20
CA LYS A 241 -8.41 17.70 15.51
C LYS A 241 -8.46 19.23 15.56
N PHE A 242 -9.42 19.81 16.29
CA PHE A 242 -9.71 21.25 16.34
C PHE A 242 -10.13 21.70 17.74
#